data_AF-A0A2V7C5C4-F1
#
_entry.id   AF-A0A2V7C5C4-F1
#
_cell.length_a   1.000
_cell.length_b   1.000
_cell.length_c   1.000
_cell.angle_alpha   90.00
_cell.angle_beta   90.00
_cell.angle_gamma   90.00
#
_symmetry.space_group_name_H-M   'P 1'
#
loop_
_entity.id
_entity.type
_entity.pdbx_description
1 polymer ?
#
loop_
_entity_poly.entity_id
_entity_poly.type
_entity_poly.pdbx_seq_one_letter_code
_entity_poly.pdbx_strand_id
1 'polypeptide(L)'
;MKRGSKRHLGRHNFGDVAGLDALALEQASIAAGVTRFQRPGDGAWDPRTRHRDDFYFVSTASLTLNCRLWRLCFDDVEHPEHGGTIEILLKGTEGHGMLDNVTIDRLGRIVMDEDPGNNARVSKVWVYQIATGEFLEVAHHNPTFFDSSLSNNPAFITADEESSGIIDAAHIFGPGWFLLDVQAHKVSTDPELVEGGQLLALFIDPDIAAPDEAEQGRGHGHEDDDDFDNDEI
;
A
#
# COMPACT_ATOMS: atom_id res chain seq x y z
N MET A 1 -2.20 -8.50 17.73
CA MET A 1 -3.29 -7.52 17.56
C MET A 1 -4.58 -8.25 17.19
N LYS A 2 -5.76 -7.92 17.74
CA LYS A 2 -7.02 -8.59 17.32
C LYS A 2 -7.44 -8.06 15.95
N ARG A 3 -7.34 -8.93 14.93
CA ARG A 3 -7.83 -8.71 13.56
C ARG A 3 -9.28 -8.18 13.57
N GLY A 4 -9.61 -7.30 12.62
CA GLY A 4 -10.93 -6.70 12.50
C GLY A 4 -12.04 -7.73 12.26
N SER A 5 -13.30 -7.31 12.35
CA SER A 5 -14.41 -8.21 12.04
C SER A 5 -14.48 -8.42 10.52
N LYS A 6 -14.24 -9.64 10.05
CA LYS A 6 -14.49 -10.07 8.67
C LYS A 6 -15.99 -9.90 8.34
N ARG A 7 -16.30 -9.32 7.19
CA ARG A 7 -17.67 -9.07 6.69
C ARG A 7 -17.80 -9.56 5.27
N HIS A 8 -19.03 -9.81 4.84
CA HIS A 8 -19.32 -10.14 3.45
C HIS A 8 -19.13 -8.91 2.56
N LEU A 9 -18.48 -9.10 1.42
CA LEU A 9 -18.32 -8.16 0.33
C LEU A 9 -19.29 -8.56 -0.79
N GLY A 10 -20.00 -7.60 -1.35
CA GLY A 10 -20.87 -7.80 -2.50
C GLY A 10 -21.08 -6.49 -3.28
N ARG A 11 -21.60 -6.60 -4.50
CA ARG A 11 -21.87 -5.44 -5.37
C ARG A 11 -23.32 -4.98 -5.26
N HIS A 12 -23.54 -3.67 -5.33
CA HIS A 12 -24.86 -3.11 -5.58
C HIS A 12 -24.99 -2.81 -7.08
N ASN A 13 -26.08 -3.27 -7.71
CA ASN A 13 -26.32 -3.07 -9.13
C ASN A 13 -27.23 -1.85 -9.35
N PHE A 14 -26.66 -0.75 -9.85
CA PHE A 14 -27.41 0.46 -10.23
C PHE A 14 -28.02 0.41 -11.64
N GLY A 15 -27.79 -0.67 -12.40
CA GLY A 15 -28.14 -0.72 -13.81
C GLY A 15 -27.27 0.22 -14.66
N ASP A 16 -27.86 0.83 -15.68
CA ASP A 16 -27.18 1.82 -16.52
C ASP A 16 -27.10 3.19 -15.82
N VAL A 17 -25.88 3.65 -15.58
CA VAL A 17 -25.58 4.93 -14.91
C VAL A 17 -24.98 5.97 -15.85
N ALA A 18 -24.93 5.71 -17.16
CA ALA A 18 -24.27 6.61 -18.13
C ALA A 18 -24.89 8.02 -18.19
N GLY A 19 -26.14 8.19 -17.73
CA GLY A 19 -26.82 9.47 -17.63
C GLY A 19 -26.64 10.21 -16.30
N LEU A 20 -25.94 9.63 -15.32
CA LEU A 20 -25.70 10.25 -14.01
C LEU A 20 -24.37 11.00 -14.03
N ASP A 21 -24.35 12.21 -13.47
CA ASP A 21 -23.10 12.86 -13.10
C ASP A 21 -22.54 12.27 -11.79
N ALA A 22 -21.32 12.67 -11.42
CA ALA A 22 -20.65 12.18 -10.22
C ALA A 22 -21.45 12.44 -8.93
N LEU A 23 -22.13 13.58 -8.84
CA LEU A 23 -22.92 13.95 -7.65
C LEU A 23 -24.17 13.08 -7.54
N ALA A 24 -24.88 12.87 -8.65
CA ALA A 24 -26.07 12.02 -8.70
C ALA A 24 -25.73 10.55 -8.38
N LEU A 25 -24.60 10.04 -8.90
CA LEU A 25 -24.15 8.68 -8.60
C LEU A 25 -23.76 8.50 -7.12
N GLU A 26 -23.09 9.49 -6.52
CA GLU A 26 -22.78 9.47 -5.08
C GLU A 26 -24.06 9.49 -4.24
N GLN A 27 -25.03 10.34 -4.58
CA GLN A 27 -26.32 10.39 -3.88
C GLN A 27 -27.09 9.07 -3.98
N ALA A 28 -27.10 8.43 -5.16
CA ALA A 28 -27.68 7.11 -5.34
C ALA A 28 -26.96 6.05 -4.49
N SER A 29 -25.63 6.10 -4.41
CA SER A 29 -24.80 5.23 -3.58
C SER A 29 -25.12 5.36 -2.09
N ILE A 30 -25.24 6.60 -1.61
CA ILE A 30 -25.66 6.90 -0.23
C ILE A 30 -27.06 6.34 0.05
N ALA A 31 -28.03 6.57 -0.85
CA ALA A 31 -29.40 6.13 -0.69
C ALA A 31 -29.53 4.59 -0.67
N ALA A 32 -28.70 3.90 -1.45
CA ALA A 32 -28.62 2.44 -1.49
C ALA A 32 -27.86 1.81 -0.31
N GLY A 33 -27.24 2.63 0.56
CA GLY A 33 -26.45 2.15 1.69
C GLY A 33 -25.12 1.50 1.27
N VAL A 34 -24.57 1.88 0.12
CA VAL A 34 -23.25 1.42 -0.33
C VAL A 34 -22.19 1.84 0.69
N THR A 35 -21.23 0.95 0.95
CA THR A 35 -20.13 1.22 1.87
C THR A 35 -19.31 2.40 1.36
N ARG A 36 -19.06 3.37 2.23
CA ARG A 36 -18.25 4.55 1.93
C ARG A 36 -16.89 4.42 2.59
N PHE A 37 -15.85 4.74 1.83
CA PHE A 37 -14.47 4.73 2.26
C PHE A 37 -13.95 6.17 2.39
N GLN A 38 -12.99 6.39 3.29
CA GLN A 38 -12.40 7.71 3.52
C GLN A 38 -11.17 7.88 2.64
N ARG A 39 -11.35 8.40 1.42
CA ARG A 39 -10.27 8.55 0.42
C ARG A 39 -9.52 7.22 0.20
N PRO A 40 -10.11 6.24 -0.51
CA PRO A 40 -9.33 5.10 -1.00
C PRO A 40 -8.07 5.62 -1.71
N GLY A 41 -6.90 5.15 -1.27
CA GLY A 41 -5.62 5.40 -1.90
C GLY A 41 -5.25 4.22 -2.78
N ASP A 42 -3.97 3.89 -2.80
CA ASP A 42 -3.44 2.78 -3.58
C ASP A 42 -3.79 1.40 -3.00
N GLY A 43 -3.51 0.36 -3.78
CA GLY A 43 -3.65 -1.02 -3.37
C GLY A 43 -2.92 -1.99 -4.28
N ALA A 44 -2.69 -3.20 -3.76
CA ALA A 44 -1.92 -4.23 -4.41
C ALA A 44 -2.55 -5.61 -4.24
N TRP A 45 -2.46 -6.42 -5.28
CA TRP A 45 -2.76 -7.85 -5.24
C TRP A 45 -1.63 -8.60 -4.55
N ASP A 46 -1.95 -9.64 -3.79
CA ASP A 46 -0.91 -10.49 -3.22
C ASP A 46 -0.23 -11.31 -4.34
N PRO A 47 1.10 -11.16 -4.55
CA PRO A 47 1.80 -11.84 -5.63
C PRO A 47 2.00 -13.34 -5.36
N ARG A 48 1.69 -13.83 -4.15
CA ARG A 48 1.88 -15.23 -3.77
C ARG A 48 0.70 -16.05 -4.30
N THR A 49 0.99 -17.14 -5.01
CA THR A 49 -0.02 -17.97 -5.71
C THR A 49 -1.20 -18.42 -4.83
N ARG A 50 -0.95 -18.71 -3.54
CA ARG A 50 -2.00 -19.12 -2.58
C ARG A 50 -2.96 -18.00 -2.18
N HIS A 51 -2.62 -16.77 -2.49
CA HIS A 51 -3.32 -15.54 -2.10
C HIS A 51 -3.78 -14.72 -3.31
N ARG A 52 -3.81 -15.32 -4.52
CA ARG A 52 -4.17 -14.60 -5.76
C ARG A 52 -5.56 -13.93 -5.73
N ASP A 53 -6.44 -14.41 -4.85
CA ASP A 53 -7.80 -13.87 -4.67
C ASP A 53 -7.84 -12.74 -3.61
N ASP A 54 -6.69 -12.35 -3.05
CA ASP A 54 -6.55 -11.31 -2.04
C ASP A 54 -6.04 -9.99 -2.64
N PHE A 55 -6.79 -8.90 -2.39
CA PHE A 55 -6.41 -7.54 -2.72
C PHE A 55 -6.37 -6.68 -1.46
N TYR A 56 -5.32 -5.87 -1.32
CA TYR A 56 -5.11 -5.01 -0.16
C TYR A 56 -5.09 -3.56 -0.61
N PHE A 57 -5.74 -2.68 0.13
CA PHE A 57 -5.74 -1.25 -0.18
C PHE A 57 -5.79 -0.43 1.09
N VAL A 58 -5.35 0.81 0.98
CA VAL A 58 -5.39 1.77 2.07
C VAL A 58 -6.48 2.81 1.89
N SER A 59 -6.91 3.39 3.00
CA SER A 59 -7.67 4.64 2.99
C SER A 59 -6.81 5.73 3.61
N THR A 60 -6.40 6.72 2.82
CA THR A 60 -5.55 7.84 3.23
C THR A 60 -6.21 8.64 4.35
N ALA A 61 -7.50 8.92 4.22
CA ALA A 61 -8.27 9.71 5.18
C ALA A 61 -7.59 11.07 5.51
N SER A 62 -7.27 11.32 6.78
CA SER A 62 -6.49 12.45 7.29
C SER A 62 -5.83 12.05 8.61
N LEU A 63 -4.93 12.87 9.16
CA LEU A 63 -4.33 12.62 10.48
C LEU A 63 -5.33 12.59 11.66
N THR A 64 -6.55 13.08 11.45
CA THR A 64 -7.62 13.11 12.48
C THR A 64 -8.72 12.09 12.24
N LEU A 65 -8.65 11.35 11.13
CA LEU A 65 -9.62 10.34 10.73
C LEU A 65 -8.94 8.96 10.67
N ASN A 66 -9.74 7.92 10.42
CA ASN A 66 -9.23 6.55 10.47
C ASN A 66 -8.53 6.19 9.16
N CYS A 67 -7.20 6.31 9.13
CA CYS A 67 -6.37 5.73 8.09
C CYS A 67 -6.28 4.21 8.28
N ARG A 68 -6.69 3.42 7.27
CA ARG A 68 -6.87 1.97 7.42
C ARG A 68 -6.16 1.20 6.32
N LEU A 69 -5.68 0.02 6.67
CA LEU A 69 -5.35 -1.05 5.73
C LEU A 69 -6.50 -2.04 5.69
N TRP A 70 -6.96 -2.34 4.49
CA TRP A 70 -8.06 -3.26 4.21
C TRP A 70 -7.55 -4.48 3.45
N ARG A 71 -8.25 -5.60 3.61
CA ARG A 71 -8.14 -6.79 2.76
C ARG A 71 -9.50 -7.10 2.17
N LEU A 72 -9.53 -7.26 0.86
CA LEU A 72 -10.58 -7.95 0.12
C LEU A 72 -10.09 -9.36 -0.19
N CYS A 73 -10.96 -10.34 0.00
CA CYS A 73 -10.73 -11.72 -0.41
C CYS A 73 -11.95 -12.11 -1.25
N PHE A 74 -11.74 -12.26 -2.55
CA PHE A 74 -12.79 -12.61 -3.50
C PHE A 74 -13.09 -14.11 -3.45
N ASP A 75 -14.35 -14.48 -3.62
CA ASP A 75 -14.70 -15.90 -3.78
C ASP A 75 -14.21 -16.44 -5.13
N ASP A 76 -14.18 -15.57 -6.14
CA ASP A 76 -13.61 -15.79 -7.47
C ASP A 76 -13.15 -14.44 -8.06
N VAL A 77 -11.84 -14.26 -8.23
CA VAL A 77 -11.27 -13.01 -8.77
C VAL A 77 -11.62 -12.78 -10.24
N GLU A 78 -11.87 -13.84 -11.01
CA GLU A 78 -12.29 -13.72 -12.42
C GLU A 78 -13.77 -13.30 -12.54
N HIS A 79 -14.54 -13.49 -11.46
CA HIS A 79 -15.97 -13.13 -11.35
C HIS A 79 -16.24 -12.34 -10.06
N PRO A 80 -15.71 -11.10 -9.93
CA PRO A 80 -15.75 -10.33 -8.69
C PRO A 80 -17.18 -9.96 -8.22
N GLU A 81 -18.19 -10.12 -9.07
CA GLU A 81 -19.60 -10.00 -8.72
C GLU A 81 -20.13 -11.11 -7.80
N HIS A 82 -19.45 -12.25 -7.73
CA HIS A 82 -19.75 -13.29 -6.73
C HIS A 82 -19.45 -12.80 -5.31
N GLY A 83 -18.68 -11.72 -5.18
CA GLY A 83 -18.39 -11.07 -3.92
C GLY A 83 -17.24 -11.76 -3.20
N GLY A 84 -17.35 -11.81 -1.87
CA GLY A 84 -16.38 -12.46 -1.01
C GLY A 84 -16.40 -11.83 0.38
N THR A 85 -15.24 -11.41 0.86
CA THR A 85 -15.10 -10.83 2.19
C THR A 85 -14.21 -9.60 2.23
N ILE A 86 -14.50 -8.70 3.18
CA ILE A 86 -13.74 -7.51 3.49
C ILE A 86 -13.36 -7.49 4.98
N GLU A 87 -12.13 -7.08 5.27
CA GLU A 87 -11.55 -7.03 6.60
C GLU A 87 -10.70 -5.78 6.81
N ILE A 88 -10.73 -5.19 8.01
CA ILE A 88 -9.81 -4.15 8.43
C ILE A 88 -8.62 -4.81 9.14
N LEU A 89 -7.42 -4.59 8.61
CA LEU A 89 -6.16 -5.11 9.17
C LEU A 89 -5.51 -4.09 10.10
N LEU A 90 -5.49 -2.81 9.70
CA LEU A 90 -5.04 -1.67 10.50
C LEU A 90 -6.16 -0.66 10.65
N LYS A 91 -6.38 -0.16 11.86
CA LYS A 91 -7.56 0.67 12.19
C LYS A 91 -7.31 2.17 12.07
N GLY A 92 -6.05 2.60 12.16
CA GLY A 92 -5.64 4.01 12.26
C GLY A 92 -5.31 4.43 13.70
N THR A 93 -5.02 3.47 14.56
CA THR A 93 -4.63 3.66 15.97
C THR A 93 -3.21 3.19 16.26
N GLU A 94 -2.54 2.64 15.26
CA GLU A 94 -1.25 1.95 15.37
C GLU A 94 -0.05 2.90 15.22
N GLY A 95 -0.29 4.18 14.89
CA GLY A 95 0.73 5.23 14.79
C GLY A 95 0.97 5.73 13.37
N HIS A 96 0.53 4.97 12.37
CA HIS A 96 0.48 5.41 10.98
C HIS A 96 -0.66 6.42 10.75
N GLY A 97 -0.54 7.19 9.67
CA GLY A 97 -1.59 8.11 9.24
C GLY A 97 -1.35 8.54 7.81
N MET A 98 -2.43 8.72 7.06
CA MET A 98 -2.38 9.12 5.66
C MET A 98 -1.49 8.23 4.79
N LEU A 99 -1.64 6.91 4.94
CA LEU A 99 -1.05 5.94 4.02
C LEU A 99 -1.54 6.20 2.60
N ASP A 100 -0.66 6.14 1.61
CA ASP A 100 -1.01 6.34 0.21
C ASP A 100 -0.58 5.17 -0.69
N ASN A 101 0.67 5.08 -1.12
CA ASN A 101 1.13 4.02 -2.01
C ASN A 101 1.36 2.70 -1.27
N VAL A 102 1.13 1.59 -1.98
CA VAL A 102 1.15 0.24 -1.43
C VAL A 102 1.81 -0.71 -2.41
N THR A 103 2.73 -1.54 -1.91
CA THR A 103 3.20 -2.72 -2.64
C THR A 103 3.25 -3.94 -1.74
N ILE A 104 3.34 -5.12 -2.33
CA ILE A 104 3.47 -6.39 -1.60
C ILE A 104 4.62 -7.16 -2.20
N ASP A 105 5.58 -7.55 -1.36
CA ASP A 105 6.68 -8.41 -1.80
C ASP A 105 6.31 -9.90 -1.77
N ARG A 106 7.20 -10.73 -2.31
CA ARG A 106 7.02 -12.20 -2.34
C ARG A 106 7.09 -12.87 -0.96
N LEU A 107 7.48 -12.14 0.09
CA LEU A 107 7.49 -12.62 1.47
C LEU A 107 6.16 -12.33 2.20
N GLY A 108 5.18 -11.73 1.51
CA GLY A 108 3.89 -11.38 2.09
C GLY A 108 3.96 -10.14 2.97
N ARG A 109 4.96 -9.28 2.78
CA ARG A 109 5.07 -7.99 3.45
C ARG A 109 4.42 -6.92 2.60
N ILE A 110 3.43 -6.24 3.17
CA ILE A 110 2.82 -5.06 2.59
C ILE A 110 3.68 -3.87 3.02
N VAL A 111 4.26 -3.17 2.05
CA VAL A 111 5.06 -1.95 2.31
C VAL A 111 4.24 -0.75 1.85
N MET A 112 4.14 0.25 2.73
CA MET A 112 3.23 1.39 2.55
C MET A 112 3.94 2.67 2.95
N ASP A 113 3.82 3.72 2.15
CA ASP A 113 4.29 5.06 2.49
C ASP A 113 3.14 5.95 2.98
N GLU A 114 3.51 7.09 3.58
CA GLU A 114 2.59 8.13 4.02
C GLU A 114 2.70 9.36 3.09
N ASP A 115 1.55 9.93 2.75
CA ASP A 115 1.34 11.31 2.24
C ASP A 115 0.69 12.13 3.36
N PRO A 116 1.46 12.84 4.21
CA PRO A 116 0.87 13.66 5.26
C PRO A 116 0.16 14.91 4.73
N GLY A 117 0.30 15.32 3.47
CA GLY A 117 -0.31 16.51 2.88
C GLY A 117 -0.15 17.79 3.70
N ASN A 118 1.06 18.37 3.69
CA ASN A 118 1.50 19.58 4.41
C ASN A 118 1.14 19.63 5.91
N ASN A 119 0.86 18.49 6.53
CA ASN A 119 0.67 18.42 7.98
C ASN A 119 2.03 18.33 8.67
N ALA A 120 2.13 18.86 9.89
CA ALA A 120 3.35 18.80 10.71
C ALA A 120 3.64 17.36 11.20
N ARG A 121 4.09 16.50 10.28
CA ARG A 121 4.40 15.09 10.47
C ARG A 121 5.47 14.70 9.45
N VAL A 122 6.59 14.19 9.94
CA VAL A 122 7.59 13.54 9.08
C VAL A 122 7.00 12.25 8.52
N SER A 123 6.95 12.13 7.18
CA SER A 123 6.42 10.96 6.48
C SER A 123 7.31 9.73 6.66
N LYS A 124 6.67 8.55 6.63
CA LYS A 124 7.24 7.26 7.02
C LYS A 124 6.94 6.20 5.97
N VAL A 125 7.75 5.16 5.98
CA VAL A 125 7.46 3.89 5.32
C VAL A 125 7.23 2.84 6.39
N TRP A 126 6.14 2.10 6.24
CA TRP A 126 5.67 1.07 7.14
C TRP A 126 5.67 -0.29 6.45
N VAL A 127 5.87 -1.34 7.24
CA VAL A 127 5.70 -2.74 6.82
C VAL A 127 4.62 -3.41 7.66
N TYR A 128 3.72 -4.12 7.00
CA TYR A 128 2.76 -5.04 7.61
C TYR A 128 2.98 -6.47 7.09
N GLN A 129 3.24 -7.44 7.97
CA GLN A 129 3.33 -8.85 7.58
C GLN A 129 1.96 -9.52 7.64
N ILE A 130 1.49 -10.04 6.50
CA ILE A 130 0.16 -10.65 6.34
C ILE A 130 -0.05 -11.85 7.27
N ALA A 131 0.96 -12.70 7.42
CA ALA A 131 0.85 -13.92 8.22
C ALA A 131 0.72 -13.61 9.72
N THR A 132 1.64 -12.82 10.25
CA THR A 132 1.79 -12.57 11.69
C THR A 132 0.96 -11.38 12.18
N GLY A 133 0.65 -10.43 11.29
CA GLY A 133 0.09 -9.13 11.63
C GLY A 133 1.08 -8.20 12.34
N GLU A 134 2.37 -8.49 12.25
CA GLU A 134 3.43 -7.59 12.70
C GLU A 134 3.41 -6.31 11.87
N PHE A 135 3.58 -5.16 12.54
CA PHE A 135 3.50 -3.84 11.92
C PHE A 135 4.61 -2.94 12.47
N LEU A 136 5.48 -2.45 11.60
CA LEU A 136 6.72 -1.76 11.95
C LEU A 136 6.95 -0.53 11.07
N GLU A 137 7.46 0.54 11.64
CA GLU A 137 8.10 1.63 10.89
C GLU A 137 9.47 1.14 10.44
N VAL A 138 9.78 1.24 9.14
CA VAL A 138 11.06 0.77 8.58
C VAL A 138 11.93 1.90 8.04
N ALA A 139 11.33 3.04 7.72
CA ALA A 139 12.05 4.25 7.32
C ALA A 139 11.22 5.51 7.59
N HIS A 140 11.88 6.65 7.65
CA HIS A 140 11.27 7.98 7.65
C HIS A 140 12.21 9.00 7.02
N HIS A 141 11.64 10.10 6.52
CA HIS A 141 12.43 11.22 6.00
C HIS A 141 13.25 11.90 7.10
N ASN A 142 14.43 12.42 6.77
CA ASN A 142 15.30 13.03 7.78
C ASN A 142 14.60 14.26 8.43
N PRO A 143 14.30 14.24 9.74
CA PRO A 143 13.58 15.33 10.41
C PRO A 143 14.28 16.69 10.28
N THR A 144 15.61 16.71 10.11
CA THR A 144 16.36 17.96 9.89
C THR A 144 15.89 18.73 8.66
N PHE A 145 15.37 18.05 7.64
CA PHE A 145 14.88 18.69 6.43
C PHE A 145 13.38 18.95 6.45
N PHE A 146 12.63 18.20 7.26
CA PHE A 146 11.17 18.09 7.09
C PHE A 146 10.33 18.31 8.35
N ASP A 147 10.93 18.24 9.54
CA ASP A 147 10.21 18.50 10.78
C ASP A 147 10.07 20.00 11.04
N SER A 148 8.88 20.54 10.77
CA SER A 148 8.54 21.95 11.00
C SER A 148 8.53 22.36 12.48
N SER A 149 8.58 21.41 13.41
CA SER A 149 8.61 21.70 14.86
C SER A 149 10.02 22.05 15.37
N LEU A 150 11.06 21.77 14.59
CA LEU A 150 12.45 22.06 14.97
C LEU A 150 12.72 23.57 14.93
N SER A 151 12.95 24.16 16.11
CA SER A 151 13.26 25.58 16.24
C SER A 151 14.66 25.92 15.71
N ASN A 152 14.80 27.07 15.04
CA ASN A 152 16.07 27.57 14.49
C ASN A 152 16.76 26.56 13.55
N ASN A 153 16.00 25.93 12.65
CA ASN A 153 16.51 24.95 11.71
C ASN A 153 16.75 25.57 10.32
N PRO A 154 17.98 26.02 9.99
CA PRO A 154 18.28 26.61 8.68
C PRO A 154 18.29 25.57 7.54
N ALA A 155 18.27 24.27 7.85
CA ALA A 155 18.26 23.20 6.86
C ALA A 155 16.85 22.77 6.45
N PHE A 156 15.80 23.32 7.08
CA PHE A 156 14.41 23.01 6.75
C PHE A 156 14.11 23.30 5.27
N ILE A 157 13.47 22.33 4.60
CA ILE A 157 13.13 22.38 3.18
C ILE A 157 11.64 22.69 3.01
N THR A 158 10.78 21.82 3.52
CA THR A 158 9.32 21.89 3.48
C THR A 158 8.76 20.94 4.55
N ALA A 159 7.48 21.06 4.91
CA ALA A 159 6.75 20.09 5.74
C ALA A 159 5.78 19.23 4.91
N ASP A 160 5.91 19.35 3.59
CA ASP A 160 5.05 18.73 2.60
C ASP A 160 5.93 17.77 1.78
N GLU A 161 6.49 16.78 2.48
CA GLU A 161 7.26 15.71 1.87
C GLU A 161 6.56 14.35 1.98
N GLU A 162 6.66 13.60 0.91
CA GLU A 162 6.15 12.24 0.84
C GLU A 162 7.11 11.36 0.06
N SER A 163 7.01 10.06 0.28
CA SER A 163 7.52 9.09 -0.70
C SER A 163 6.36 8.54 -1.50
N SER A 164 6.59 8.24 -2.77
CA SER A 164 5.57 7.73 -3.67
C SER A 164 6.12 6.59 -4.55
N GLY A 165 5.19 5.87 -5.18
CA GLY A 165 5.51 4.90 -6.21
C GLY A 165 6.33 3.71 -5.72
N ILE A 166 6.15 3.29 -4.46
CA ILE A 166 6.88 2.17 -3.89
C ILE A 166 6.61 0.86 -4.66
N ILE A 167 7.66 0.18 -5.12
CA ILE A 167 7.59 -1.08 -5.86
C ILE A 167 8.59 -2.11 -5.32
N ASP A 168 8.17 -3.37 -5.26
CA ASP A 168 9.08 -4.51 -5.02
C ASP A 168 10.09 -4.61 -6.18
N ALA A 169 11.37 -4.43 -5.86
CA ALA A 169 12.48 -4.48 -6.82
C ALA A 169 13.34 -5.75 -6.66
N ALA A 170 12.81 -6.78 -5.99
CA ALA A 170 13.57 -7.99 -5.68
C ALA A 170 14.11 -8.73 -6.90
N HIS A 171 13.42 -8.67 -8.04
CA HIS A 171 13.87 -9.29 -9.30
C HIS A 171 15.10 -8.62 -9.90
N ILE A 172 15.35 -7.35 -9.57
CA ILE A 172 16.46 -6.57 -10.13
C ILE A 172 17.64 -6.52 -9.15
N PHE A 173 17.37 -6.23 -7.87
CA PHE A 173 18.42 -5.98 -6.87
C PHE A 173 18.55 -7.09 -5.81
N GLY A 174 17.66 -8.08 -5.82
CA GLY A 174 17.61 -9.16 -4.84
C GLY A 174 16.58 -8.91 -3.72
N PRO A 175 16.24 -9.94 -2.91
CA PRO A 175 15.21 -9.86 -1.88
C PRO A 175 15.41 -8.68 -0.91
N GLY A 176 14.31 -8.01 -0.56
CA GLY A 176 14.31 -6.90 0.40
C GLY A 176 14.56 -5.52 -0.21
N TRP A 177 14.84 -5.42 -1.52
CA TRP A 177 15.00 -4.15 -2.21
C TRP A 177 13.68 -3.62 -2.78
N PHE A 178 13.45 -2.33 -2.58
CA PHE A 178 12.33 -1.56 -3.10
C PHE A 178 12.85 -0.31 -3.81
N LEU A 179 12.13 0.13 -4.83
CA LEU A 179 12.30 1.46 -5.42
C LEU A 179 11.10 2.31 -5.05
N LEU A 180 11.35 3.59 -4.82
CA LEU A 180 10.36 4.62 -4.50
C LEU A 180 10.98 5.98 -4.83
N ASP A 181 10.18 7.00 -5.01
CA ASP A 181 10.68 8.37 -5.11
C ASP A 181 10.26 9.21 -3.92
N VAL A 182 10.95 10.33 -3.72
CA VAL A 182 10.58 11.38 -2.78
C VAL A 182 10.02 12.53 -3.57
N GLN A 183 8.88 13.05 -3.12
CA GLN A 183 8.31 14.32 -3.55
C GLN A 183 8.41 15.27 -2.36
N ALA A 184 9.41 16.17 -2.40
CA ALA A 184 9.59 17.18 -1.37
C ALA A 184 8.96 18.47 -1.88
N HIS A 185 7.63 18.59 -1.79
CA HIS A 185 6.80 19.66 -2.37
C HIS A 185 7.32 21.05 -2.01
N LYS A 186 8.29 21.49 -2.80
CA LYS A 186 9.00 22.75 -2.72
C LYS A 186 9.23 23.16 -4.15
N VAL A 187 8.49 24.18 -4.56
CA VAL A 187 8.56 24.75 -5.90
C VAL A 187 10.01 25.01 -6.28
N SER A 188 10.42 24.49 -7.43
CA SER A 188 11.73 24.74 -7.99
C SER A 188 11.83 26.17 -8.50
N THR A 189 12.99 26.78 -8.32
CA THR A 189 13.32 28.06 -8.98
C THR A 189 13.76 27.88 -10.42
N ASP A 190 14.08 26.65 -10.82
CA ASP A 190 14.37 26.30 -12.21
C ASP A 190 13.04 26.09 -12.94
N PRO A 191 12.74 26.88 -14.00
CA PRO A 191 11.47 26.79 -14.71
C PRO A 191 11.28 25.48 -15.50
N GLU A 192 12.33 24.68 -15.69
CA GLU A 192 12.22 23.34 -16.31
C GLU A 192 11.78 22.26 -15.32
N LEU A 193 11.80 22.56 -14.02
CA LEU A 193 11.42 21.65 -12.94
C LEU A 193 10.14 22.14 -12.24
N VAL A 194 9.37 21.21 -11.68
CA VAL A 194 8.17 21.53 -10.91
C VAL A 194 8.55 21.69 -9.43
N GLU A 195 9.04 20.62 -8.80
CA GLU A 195 9.36 20.57 -7.38
C GLU A 195 10.62 19.72 -7.11
N GLY A 196 11.07 19.68 -5.85
CA GLY A 196 12.16 18.81 -5.44
C GLY A 196 11.75 17.34 -5.39
N GLY A 197 12.64 16.45 -5.84
CA GLY A 197 12.42 15.02 -5.70
C GLY A 197 13.67 14.20 -5.92
N GLN A 198 13.61 12.93 -5.53
CA GLN A 198 14.75 12.01 -5.63
C GLN A 198 14.26 10.57 -5.73
N LEU A 199 14.81 9.80 -6.68
CA LEU A 199 14.65 8.35 -6.70
C LEU A 199 15.49 7.72 -5.58
N LEU A 200 14.88 6.83 -4.81
CA LEU A 200 15.50 6.09 -3.71
C LEU A 200 15.48 4.59 -3.98
N ALA A 201 16.47 3.91 -3.40
CA ALA A 201 16.45 2.47 -3.21
C ALA A 201 16.38 2.20 -1.71
N LEU A 202 15.32 1.53 -1.26
CA LEU A 202 15.10 1.16 0.13
C LEU A 202 15.40 -0.33 0.30
N PHE A 203 16.28 -0.66 1.24
CA PHE A 203 16.52 -2.04 1.65
C PHE A 203 15.83 -2.31 2.98
N ILE A 204 14.93 -3.29 2.99
CA ILE A 204 14.28 -3.84 4.17
C ILE A 204 14.77 -5.27 4.30
N ASP A 205 15.57 -5.53 5.32
CA ASP A 205 16.10 -6.86 5.62
C ASP A 205 14.96 -7.90 5.58
N PRO A 206 15.06 -8.99 4.80
CA PRO A 206 14.06 -10.05 4.75
C PRO A 206 13.64 -10.62 6.10
N ASP A 207 14.51 -10.53 7.12
CA ASP A 207 14.21 -10.98 8.49
C ASP A 207 13.31 -10.01 9.26
N ILE A 208 13.17 -8.76 8.80
CA ILE A 208 12.21 -7.80 9.35
C ILE A 208 10.81 -8.15 8.84
N ALA A 209 9.89 -8.33 9.79
CA ALA A 209 8.52 -8.76 9.52
C ALA A 209 8.47 -10.06 8.69
N ALA A 210 9.34 -11.01 9.03
CA ALA A 210 9.47 -12.28 8.31
C ALA A 210 8.17 -13.12 8.37
N PRO A 211 7.89 -13.94 7.33
CA PRO A 211 6.75 -14.84 7.34
C PRO A 211 6.95 -15.98 8.37
N ASP A 212 5.85 -16.49 8.93
CA ASP A 212 5.89 -17.67 9.81
C ASP A 212 6.59 -18.86 9.11
N GLU A 213 7.45 -19.59 9.83
CA GLU A 213 8.22 -20.74 9.30
C GLU A 213 7.33 -21.79 8.60
N ALA A 214 6.06 -21.90 9.00
CA ALA A 214 5.08 -22.82 8.44
C ALA A 214 4.69 -22.52 6.98
N GLU A 215 4.84 -21.27 6.51
CA GLU A 215 4.62 -20.92 5.11
C GLU A 215 5.85 -21.18 4.23
N GLN A 216 7.05 -21.17 4.81
CA GLN A 216 8.31 -21.44 4.12
C GLN A 216 8.49 -22.93 3.77
N GLY A 217 7.99 -23.84 4.63
CA GLY A 217 8.23 -25.29 4.52
C GLY A 217 7.43 -26.08 3.47
N ARG A 218 6.67 -25.44 2.57
CA ARG A 218 5.86 -26.14 1.54
C ARG A 218 6.23 -25.81 0.09
N GLY A 219 7.34 -25.10 -0.15
CA GLY A 219 7.79 -24.67 -1.48
C GLY A 219 9.03 -25.39 -2.02
N HIS A 220 9.71 -26.23 -1.24
CA HIS A 220 10.85 -27.04 -1.72
C HIS A 220 10.41 -28.37 -2.35
N GLY A 221 9.42 -28.31 -3.24
CA GLY A 221 9.20 -29.36 -4.24
C GLY A 221 9.96 -28.95 -5.49
N HIS A 222 10.97 -29.73 -5.87
CA HIS A 222 11.60 -29.71 -7.18
C HIS A 222 10.56 -29.45 -8.29
N GLU A 223 10.58 -28.26 -8.88
CA GLU A 223 10.14 -28.10 -10.27
C GLU A 223 11.38 -28.42 -11.10
N ASP A 224 11.48 -29.68 -11.49
CA ASP A 224 12.45 -30.14 -12.45
C ASP A 224 12.10 -29.51 -13.81
N ASP A 225 13.01 -28.65 -14.29
CA ASP A 225 13.08 -28.19 -15.67
C ASP A 225 13.44 -29.37 -16.60
N ASP A 226 12.49 -30.26 -16.84
CA ASP A 226 12.55 -31.27 -17.90
C ASP A 226 11.48 -30.93 -18.94
N ASP A 227 11.93 -30.35 -20.06
CA ASP A 227 11.45 -30.61 -21.44
C ASP A 227 11.86 -29.45 -22.38
N PHE A 228 13.16 -29.31 -22.61
CA PHE A 228 13.64 -28.75 -23.89
C PHE A 228 13.70 -29.90 -24.89
N ASP A 229 12.55 -30.20 -25.49
CA ASP A 229 12.46 -31.09 -26.63
C ASP A 229 13.19 -30.48 -27.83
N ASN A 230 14.35 -31.10 -28.06
CA ASN A 230 15.06 -31.35 -29.30
C ASN A 230 14.22 -31.18 -30.59
N ASP A 231 14.50 -30.12 -31.36
CA ASP A 231 14.26 -30.09 -32.80
C ASP A 231 15.53 -29.55 -33.50
N GLU A 232 16.40 -30.49 -33.90
CA GLU A 232 17.51 -30.24 -34.82
C GLU A 232 17.00 -30.06 -36.26
N ILE A 233 17.57 -29.06 -36.96
CA ILE A 233 17.65 -28.97 -38.43
C ILE A 233 18.91 -29.70 -38.89
#